data_AF-A0AA97EDQ3-F1
#
_entry.id   AF-A0AA97EDQ3-F1
#
_cell.length_a   1.000
_cell.length_b   1.000
_cell.length_c   1.000
_cell.angle_alpha   90.00
_cell.angle_beta   90.00
_cell.angle_gamma   90.00
#
_symmetry.space_group_name_H-M   'P 1'
#
loop_
_entity.id
_entity.type
_entity.pdbx_description
1 polymer ?
#
loop_
_entity_poly.entity_id
_entity_poly.type
_entity_poly.pdbx_seq_one_letter_code
_entity_poly.pdbx_strand_id
1 'polypeptide(L)'
;MSASASTAYLLVSHGSRDPRPGQGMERLAQFVRSPEAGLWGGCTHPSDRPDFRLETKRRSAGVGASLRRATASDGLRPAASGLTFTEAGIFRNRVSQPETVSGPLVGTACLEAEALPLHQQIITFSRRAHAAGAQRVRLVPLFLLAGVHVMEDIPAEVERAQQALPDFALEVCAHLGSHPGMPGLLHHKLRTTTTEMLILLAHGSRRPGGNDSICSLAQALGGTAAFWAVAPSLEAQVIQQMQSGVQRVAILPYFLFAGSTTDAITHLTEELAERFPPMGFHLLPPLGPSLDLARLVVDLALDQVPPKAQQALVPMQRVAFRHAVYPSSHPSSLVS
;
A
#
# COMPACT_ATOMS: atom_id res chain seq x y z
N MET A 1 -8.99 20.03 -32.32
CA MET A 1 -8.15 19.23 -31.40
C MET A 1 -8.84 19.26 -30.05
N SER A 2 -9.46 18.14 -29.63
CA SER A 2 -10.15 18.05 -28.35
C SER A 2 -9.11 18.12 -27.24
N ALA A 3 -9.00 19.25 -26.54
CA ALA A 3 -8.17 19.34 -25.34
C ALA A 3 -8.70 18.31 -24.34
N SER A 4 -7.94 17.25 -24.08
CA SER A 4 -8.18 16.40 -22.92
C SER A 4 -8.25 17.33 -21.71
N ALA A 5 -9.41 17.42 -21.07
CA ALA A 5 -9.62 18.33 -19.94
C ALA A 5 -8.55 18.04 -18.88
N SER A 6 -7.68 19.02 -18.63
CA SER A 6 -6.57 18.87 -17.69
C SER A 6 -7.13 18.52 -16.30
N THR A 7 -6.64 17.44 -15.71
CA THR A 7 -7.11 16.89 -14.44
C THR A 7 -6.02 17.03 -13.40
N ALA A 8 -6.36 17.57 -12.23
CA ALA A 8 -5.49 17.57 -11.06
C ALA A 8 -5.91 16.48 -10.08
N TYR A 9 -4.98 16.04 -9.23
CA TYR A 9 -5.18 14.94 -8.30
C TYR A 9 -4.89 15.37 -6.87
N LEU A 10 -5.75 14.97 -5.95
CA LEU A 10 -5.58 15.25 -4.52
C LEU A 10 -5.55 13.94 -3.74
N LEU A 11 -4.41 13.61 -3.16
CA LEU A 11 -4.25 12.43 -2.33
C LEU A 11 -4.77 12.73 -0.92
N VAL A 12 -5.79 12.01 -0.46
CA VAL A 12 -6.43 12.27 0.83
C VAL A 12 -6.04 11.19 1.83
N SER A 13 -5.46 11.59 2.96
CA SER A 13 -5.14 10.69 4.08
C SER A 13 -5.97 11.01 5.32
N HIS A 14 -5.89 10.17 6.36
CA HIS A 14 -6.51 10.48 7.64
C HIS A 14 -5.87 11.70 8.34
N GLY A 15 -4.57 11.92 8.17
CA GLY A 15 -3.81 12.89 8.97
C GLY A 15 -3.29 12.31 10.29
N SER A 16 -2.24 12.93 10.82
CA SER A 16 -1.58 12.51 12.07
C SER A 16 -0.90 13.70 12.74
N ARG A 17 -0.84 13.69 14.08
CA ARG A 17 0.01 14.61 14.85
C ARG A 17 1.49 14.24 14.79
N ASP A 18 1.78 12.98 14.45
CA ASP A 18 3.13 12.56 14.09
C ASP A 18 3.46 13.10 12.68
N PRO A 19 4.58 13.79 12.48
CA PRO A 19 4.93 14.36 11.17
C PRO A 19 5.34 13.29 10.14
N ARG A 20 5.75 12.09 10.56
CA ARG A 20 6.30 11.06 9.65
C ARG A 20 5.29 10.53 8.63
N PRO A 21 4.01 10.25 8.98
CA PRO A 21 2.98 9.95 7.99
C PRO A 21 2.80 11.06 6.94
N GLY A 22 2.83 12.34 7.34
CA GLY A 22 2.75 13.48 6.42
C GLY A 22 3.94 13.52 5.45
N GLN A 23 5.16 13.28 5.95
CA GLN A 23 6.36 13.16 5.10
C GLN A 23 6.27 11.96 4.14
N GLY A 24 5.72 10.83 4.61
CA GLY A 24 5.46 9.65 3.78
C GLY A 24 4.49 9.95 2.64
N MET A 25 3.43 10.71 2.94
CA MET A 25 2.45 11.15 1.96
C MET A 25 3.06 12.06 0.89
N GLU A 26 3.88 13.04 1.29
CA GLU A 26 4.54 13.94 0.34
C GLU A 26 5.55 13.19 -0.55
N ARG A 27 6.32 12.23 0.01
CA ARG A 27 7.19 11.36 -0.78
C ARG A 27 6.41 10.49 -1.77
N LEU A 28 5.24 9.97 -1.37
CA LEU A 28 4.37 9.25 -2.28
C LEU A 28 3.85 10.16 -3.40
N ALA A 29 3.42 11.38 -3.08
CA ALA A 29 3.02 12.37 -4.06
C ALA A 29 4.15 12.72 -5.04
N GLN A 30 5.41 12.77 -4.58
CA GLN A 30 6.57 12.94 -5.46
C GLN A 30 6.73 11.79 -6.46
N PHE A 31 6.60 10.53 -6.03
CA PHE A 31 6.58 9.39 -6.96
C PHE A 31 5.46 9.49 -7.97
N VAL A 32 4.26 9.89 -7.51
CA VAL A 32 3.09 10.09 -8.38
C VAL A 32 3.34 11.23 -9.37
N ARG A 33 4.02 12.33 -9.01
CA ARG A 33 4.32 13.43 -9.94
C ARG A 33 5.41 13.10 -10.95
N SER A 34 6.32 12.17 -10.62
CA SER A 34 7.55 11.98 -11.38
C SER A 34 7.29 11.49 -12.81
N PRO A 35 7.72 12.25 -13.85
CA PRO A 35 7.63 11.79 -15.24
C PRO A 35 8.57 10.61 -15.53
N GLU A 36 9.71 10.53 -14.83
CA GLU A 36 10.69 9.45 -14.96
C GLU A 36 10.14 8.10 -14.47
N ALA A 37 9.13 8.14 -13.60
CA ALA A 37 8.46 6.95 -13.11
C ALA A 37 7.58 6.27 -14.18
N GLY A 38 7.34 6.93 -15.32
CA GLY A 38 6.56 6.40 -16.44
C GLY A 38 5.11 6.08 -16.10
N LEU A 39 4.61 6.54 -14.95
CA LEU A 39 3.30 6.14 -14.41
C LEU A 39 2.13 6.66 -15.25
N TRP A 40 2.31 7.82 -15.88
CA TRP A 40 1.30 8.48 -16.70
C TRP A 40 1.46 8.22 -18.20
N GLY A 41 2.50 7.47 -18.58
CA GLY A 41 2.80 7.16 -19.98
C GLY A 41 1.98 6.00 -20.52
N GLY A 42 1.00 6.30 -21.37
CA GLY A 42 0.43 5.36 -22.35
C GLY A 42 -0.90 4.71 -21.99
N CYS A 43 -1.99 5.23 -22.55
CA CYS A 43 -3.08 4.40 -23.04
C CYS A 43 -2.54 3.47 -24.13
N THR A 44 -1.83 2.42 -23.75
CA THR A 44 -1.51 1.29 -24.63
C THR A 44 -2.46 0.16 -24.28
N HIS A 45 -3.00 -0.47 -25.33
CA HIS A 45 -3.99 -1.54 -25.25
C HIS A 45 -3.67 -2.55 -24.12
N PRO A 46 -4.69 -3.18 -23.49
CA PRO A 46 -4.50 -4.17 -22.43
C PRO A 46 -3.55 -5.34 -22.79
N SER A 47 -3.28 -5.56 -24.09
CA SER A 47 -2.40 -6.59 -24.62
C SER A 47 -0.91 -6.28 -24.58
N ASP A 48 -0.49 -5.03 -24.37
CA ASP A 48 0.93 -4.61 -24.45
C ASP A 48 1.58 -4.40 -23.08
N ARG A 49 0.85 -4.63 -21.98
CA ARG A 49 1.46 -4.69 -20.65
C ARG A 49 2.26 -6.00 -20.56
N PRO A 50 3.49 -5.99 -20.02
CA PRO A 50 4.26 -7.21 -19.85
C PRO A 50 3.47 -8.16 -18.94
N ASP A 51 2.92 -9.20 -19.56
CA ASP A 51 2.25 -10.30 -18.91
C ASP A 51 3.26 -10.91 -17.95
N PHE A 52 3.04 -10.80 -16.64
CA PHE A 52 3.89 -11.42 -15.62
C PHE A 52 3.61 -12.93 -15.60
N ARG A 53 3.87 -13.59 -16.73
CA ARG A 53 3.92 -15.04 -16.84
C ARG A 53 5.26 -15.49 -16.28
N LEU A 54 5.21 -16.18 -15.15
CA LEU A 54 6.38 -16.80 -14.53
C LEU A 54 7.08 -17.76 -15.52
N GLU A 55 8.09 -17.28 -16.23
CA GLU A 55 9.08 -18.15 -16.83
C GLU A 55 9.99 -18.69 -15.72
N THR A 56 9.71 -19.94 -15.32
CA THR A 56 10.57 -20.75 -14.46
C THR A 56 11.83 -21.16 -15.23
N LYS A 57 12.78 -20.24 -15.38
CA LYS A 57 14.12 -20.59 -15.84
C LYS A 57 14.94 -21.10 -14.67
N ARG A 58 14.89 -22.42 -14.45
CA ARG A 58 15.85 -23.16 -13.63
C ARG A 58 17.26 -22.82 -14.11
N ARG A 59 18.07 -22.18 -13.26
CA ARG A 59 19.53 -22.25 -13.36
C ARG A 59 20.11 -22.68 -12.03
N SER A 60 20.84 -23.79 -12.14
CA SER A 60 21.49 -24.58 -11.13
C SER A 60 22.62 -23.84 -10.42
N ALA A 61 22.82 -24.28 -9.18
CA ALA A 61 23.86 -23.96 -8.22
C ALA A 61 25.28 -23.73 -8.79
N GLY A 62 25.97 -22.78 -8.14
CA GLY A 62 27.42 -22.63 -8.16
C GLY A 62 27.86 -21.98 -6.85
N VAL A 63 28.49 -22.79 -6.00
CA VAL A 63 28.97 -22.53 -4.66
C VAL A 63 30.22 -21.64 -4.68
N GLY A 64 30.40 -20.77 -3.67
CA GLY A 64 31.66 -20.03 -3.49
C GLY A 64 31.66 -19.05 -2.33
N ALA A 65 32.19 -19.48 -1.18
CA ALA A 65 32.34 -18.72 0.05
C ALA A 65 33.29 -17.51 -0.03
N SER A 66 33.05 -16.51 0.82
CA SER A 66 33.90 -16.21 1.99
C SER A 66 34.09 -14.71 2.26
N LEU A 67 33.89 -14.38 3.54
CA LEU A 67 34.19 -13.11 4.18
C LEU A 67 35.66 -12.70 4.00
N ARG A 68 35.93 -11.39 3.93
CA ARG A 68 37.02 -10.76 4.68
C ARG A 68 36.81 -9.25 4.84
N ARG A 69 37.05 -8.84 6.08
CA ARG A 69 37.07 -7.50 6.66
C ARG A 69 38.41 -6.85 6.33
N ALA A 70 38.45 -5.57 5.99
CA ALA A 70 39.67 -4.77 6.00
C ALA A 70 39.39 -3.36 6.52
N THR A 71 40.33 -2.89 7.31
CA THR A 71 40.33 -1.71 8.19
C THR A 71 40.99 -0.50 7.53
N ALA A 72 40.46 0.68 7.87
CA ALA A 72 41.08 1.99 8.15
C ALA A 72 42.23 2.58 7.30
N SER A 73 42.05 3.91 7.12
CA SER A 73 43.01 5.03 6.96
C SER A 73 43.91 5.10 5.74
N ASP A 74 43.74 6.14 4.92
CA ASP A 74 44.72 7.25 4.89
C ASP A 74 44.28 8.44 4.02
N GLY A 75 44.72 9.64 4.42
CA GLY A 75 45.14 10.67 3.45
C GLY A 75 44.20 11.84 3.11
N LEU A 76 43.99 12.75 4.06
CA LEU A 76 43.66 14.16 3.76
C LEU A 76 44.90 14.85 3.16
N ARG A 77 44.74 15.57 2.03
CA ARG A 77 45.62 16.68 1.65
C ARG A 77 44.84 17.76 0.88
N PRO A 78 44.88 19.03 1.31
CA PRO A 78 44.20 20.15 0.65
C PRO A 78 45.11 20.83 -0.38
N ALA A 79 44.55 21.27 -1.50
CA ALA A 79 45.21 22.18 -2.42
C ALA A 79 44.40 23.49 -2.47
N ALA A 80 44.93 24.51 -1.80
CA ALA A 80 44.55 25.90 -1.98
C ALA A 80 45.53 26.53 -2.98
N SER A 81 45.01 27.30 -3.94
CA SER A 81 45.78 28.29 -4.71
C SER A 81 44.84 29.42 -5.07
N GLY A 82 45.22 30.63 -4.68
CA GLY A 82 44.38 31.82 -4.68
C GLY A 82 44.41 32.63 -5.99
N LEU A 83 43.31 33.37 -6.14
CA LEU A 83 43.18 34.77 -6.59
C LEU A 83 43.76 35.20 -7.94
N THR A 84 42.86 35.60 -8.83
CA THR A 84 42.95 36.89 -9.54
C THR A 84 41.58 37.51 -9.73
N PHE A 85 41.39 38.70 -9.16
CA PHE A 85 40.29 39.64 -9.40
C PHE A 85 40.51 40.33 -10.75
N THR A 86 39.47 40.45 -11.59
CA THR A 86 39.32 41.49 -12.62
C THR A 86 37.84 41.71 -12.94
N GLU A 87 37.54 42.89 -13.46
CA GLU A 87 36.32 43.68 -13.26
C GLU A 87 35.09 43.30 -14.09
N ALA A 88 33.94 43.65 -13.50
CA ALA A 88 32.75 44.24 -14.12
C ALA A 88 32.24 43.68 -15.46
N GLY A 89 31.34 42.70 -15.38
CA GLY A 89 30.36 42.40 -16.42
C GLY A 89 28.98 42.25 -15.81
N ILE A 90 28.06 43.16 -16.14
CA ILE A 90 26.66 43.14 -15.70
C ILE A 90 26.00 41.86 -16.24
N PHE A 91 25.95 40.81 -15.42
CA PHE A 91 25.13 39.63 -15.70
C PHE A 91 23.66 40.00 -15.47
N ARG A 92 22.94 40.29 -16.56
CA ARG A 92 21.48 40.19 -16.56
C ARG A 92 21.13 38.77 -16.12
N ASN A 93 20.60 38.63 -14.91
CA ASN A 93 19.88 37.42 -14.52
C ASN A 93 18.76 37.22 -15.55
N ARG A 94 18.97 36.30 -16.51
CA ARG A 94 17.84 35.62 -17.14
C ARG A 94 17.19 34.87 -16.00
N VAL A 95 16.06 35.38 -15.54
CA VAL A 95 15.10 34.57 -14.80
C VAL A 95 14.78 33.42 -15.73
N SER A 96 15.36 32.24 -15.46
CA SER A 96 14.93 31.01 -16.08
C SER A 96 13.43 30.94 -15.89
N GLN A 97 12.68 30.80 -16.99
CA GLN A 97 11.25 30.56 -16.91
C GLN A 97 11.03 29.40 -15.93
N PRO A 98 10.03 29.47 -15.03
CA PRO A 98 9.76 28.38 -14.11
C PRO A 98 9.66 27.11 -14.95
N GLU A 99 10.55 26.16 -14.69
CA GLU A 99 10.57 24.88 -15.39
C GLU A 99 9.15 24.34 -15.38
N THR A 100 8.58 24.15 -16.57
CA THR A 100 7.27 23.52 -16.69
C THR A 100 7.38 22.18 -16.02
N VAL A 101 6.80 22.04 -14.84
CA VAL A 101 6.79 20.78 -14.09
C VAL A 101 6.13 19.76 -15.00
N SER A 102 6.95 18.90 -15.62
CA SER A 102 6.50 17.89 -16.55
C SER A 102 5.83 16.78 -15.74
N GLY A 103 4.51 16.88 -15.54
CA GLY A 103 3.73 15.91 -14.77
C GLY A 103 2.38 16.49 -14.37
N PRO A 104 1.44 15.65 -13.91
CA PRO A 104 0.15 16.15 -13.46
C PRO A 104 0.28 16.93 -12.15
N LEU A 105 -0.65 17.86 -11.93
CA LEU A 105 -0.74 18.58 -10.67
C LEU A 105 -1.28 17.64 -9.58
N VAL A 106 -0.43 17.27 -8.62
CA VAL A 106 -0.79 16.38 -7.51
C VAL A 106 -0.59 17.12 -6.18
N GLY A 107 -1.61 17.15 -5.33
CA GLY A 107 -1.57 17.66 -3.96
C GLY A 107 -1.82 16.56 -2.93
N THR A 108 -1.67 16.93 -1.66
CA THR A 108 -2.00 16.08 -0.51
C THR A 108 -2.95 16.83 0.41
N ALA A 109 -3.86 16.11 1.05
CA ALA A 109 -4.76 16.64 2.07
C ALA A 109 -4.98 15.62 3.18
N CYS A 110 -5.38 16.11 4.35
CA CYS A 110 -5.70 15.27 5.50
C CYS A 110 -7.15 15.51 5.92
N LEU A 111 -7.86 14.42 6.23
CA LEU A 111 -9.21 14.47 6.78
C LEU A 111 -9.21 15.13 8.16
N GLU A 112 -8.23 14.80 8.99
CA GLU A 112 -8.06 15.28 10.36
C GLU A 112 -6.63 15.74 10.64
N ALA A 113 -6.39 16.21 11.87
CA ALA A 113 -5.08 16.60 12.40
C ALA A 113 -4.38 17.77 11.67
N GLU A 114 -5.09 18.47 10.79
CA GLU A 114 -4.65 19.71 10.16
C GLU A 114 -5.40 20.93 10.73
N ALA A 115 -4.81 22.12 10.56
CA ALA A 115 -5.42 23.37 11.00
C ALA A 115 -6.69 23.72 10.21
N LEU A 116 -6.72 23.35 8.93
CA LEU A 116 -7.87 23.54 8.05
C LEU A 116 -8.65 22.23 7.92
N PRO A 117 -9.98 22.25 7.99
CA PRO A 117 -10.79 21.08 7.68
C PRO A 117 -10.65 20.68 6.20
N LEU A 118 -10.91 19.42 5.88
CA LEU A 118 -10.66 18.85 4.55
C LEU A 118 -11.32 19.62 3.42
N HIS A 119 -12.59 20.03 3.57
CA HIS A 119 -13.29 20.82 2.55
C HIS A 119 -12.57 22.14 2.20
N GLN A 120 -11.94 22.82 3.18
CA GLN A 120 -11.16 24.03 2.93
C GLN A 120 -9.83 23.73 2.22
N GLN A 121 -9.19 22.62 2.56
CA GLN A 121 -7.99 22.14 1.85
C GLN A 121 -8.34 21.83 0.38
N ILE A 122 -9.46 21.14 0.13
CA ILE A 122 -9.98 20.83 -1.21
C ILE A 122 -10.23 22.13 -2.00
N ILE A 123 -10.91 23.12 -1.39
CA ILE A 123 -11.19 24.41 -2.04
C ILE A 123 -9.90 25.11 -2.44
N THR A 124 -8.94 25.18 -1.52
CA THR A 124 -7.64 25.86 -1.74
C THR A 124 -6.87 25.19 -2.87
N PHE A 125 -6.77 23.87 -2.87
CA PHE A 125 -6.09 23.12 -3.92
C PHE A 125 -6.81 23.27 -5.27
N SER A 126 -8.13 23.19 -5.28
CA SER A 126 -8.94 23.28 -6.50
C SER A 126 -8.84 24.65 -7.17
N ARG A 127 -8.80 25.75 -6.39
CA ARG A 127 -8.56 27.09 -6.93
C ARG A 127 -7.19 27.21 -7.59
N ARG A 128 -6.15 26.64 -6.97
CA ARG A 128 -4.80 26.57 -7.57
C ARG A 128 -4.81 25.71 -8.84
N ALA A 129 -5.50 24.57 -8.83
CA ALA A 129 -5.63 23.70 -9.98
C ALA A 129 -6.34 24.38 -11.15
N HIS A 130 -7.44 25.08 -10.87
CA HIS A 130 -8.18 25.86 -11.85
C HIS A 130 -7.33 26.99 -12.45
N ALA A 131 -6.60 27.73 -11.62
CA ALA A 131 -5.67 28.76 -12.09
C ALA A 131 -4.53 28.19 -12.96
N ALA A 132 -4.16 26.91 -12.76
CA ALA A 132 -3.22 26.18 -13.58
C ALA A 132 -3.87 25.53 -14.83
N GLY A 133 -5.15 25.80 -15.11
CA GLY A 133 -5.88 25.32 -16.28
C GLY A 133 -6.54 23.95 -16.13
N ALA A 134 -6.53 23.34 -14.94
CA ALA A 134 -7.31 22.13 -14.68
C ALA A 134 -8.82 22.43 -14.74
N GLN A 135 -9.59 21.45 -15.19
CA GLN A 135 -11.06 21.53 -15.28
C GLN A 135 -11.74 20.72 -14.18
N ARG A 136 -11.00 19.82 -13.53
CA ARG A 136 -11.50 18.98 -12.45
C ARG A 136 -10.38 18.61 -11.47
N VAL A 137 -10.78 18.21 -10.26
CA VAL A 137 -9.91 17.55 -9.28
C VAL A 137 -10.46 16.17 -8.97
N ARG A 138 -9.61 15.15 -9.10
CA ARG A 138 -9.89 13.79 -8.67
C ARG A 138 -9.25 13.54 -7.31
N LEU A 139 -10.07 13.20 -6.31
CA LEU A 139 -9.63 12.92 -4.95
C LEU A 139 -9.41 11.42 -4.79
N VAL A 140 -8.21 11.02 -4.38
CA VAL A 140 -7.85 9.61 -4.19
C VAL A 140 -7.70 9.33 -2.69
N PRO A 141 -8.68 8.63 -2.06
CA PRO A 141 -8.60 8.29 -0.64
C PRO A 141 -7.54 7.21 -0.40
N LEU A 142 -6.47 7.56 0.31
CA LEU A 142 -5.40 6.64 0.71
C LEU A 142 -5.71 6.03 2.07
N PHE A 143 -6.76 5.19 2.06
CA PHE A 143 -7.21 4.41 3.21
C PHE A 143 -7.13 2.93 2.85
N LEU A 144 -6.68 2.09 3.79
CA LEU A 144 -6.49 0.66 3.56
C LEU A 144 -7.77 -0.16 3.76
N LEU A 145 -8.81 0.44 4.34
CA LEU A 145 -10.10 -0.17 4.64
C LEU A 145 -11.24 0.83 4.43
N ALA A 146 -12.42 0.32 4.04
CA ALA A 146 -13.66 1.09 3.92
C ALA A 146 -14.32 1.30 5.30
N GLY A 147 -13.75 2.20 6.10
CA GLY A 147 -14.34 2.66 7.36
C GLY A 147 -15.32 3.82 7.20
N VAL A 148 -15.81 4.37 8.32
CA VAL A 148 -16.64 5.60 8.37
C VAL A 148 -16.02 6.71 7.52
N HIS A 149 -14.72 6.94 7.68
CA HIS A 149 -14.01 7.99 6.95
C HIS A 149 -14.16 7.91 5.42
N VAL A 150 -14.08 6.71 4.85
CA VAL A 150 -14.18 6.52 3.40
C VAL A 150 -15.63 6.61 2.93
N MET A 151 -16.56 6.07 3.71
CA MET A 151 -17.96 5.89 3.31
C MET A 151 -18.85 7.09 3.62
N GLU A 152 -18.50 7.89 4.62
CA GLU A 152 -19.35 8.93 5.22
C GLU A 152 -18.61 10.28 5.24
N ASP A 153 -17.45 10.36 5.91
CA ASP A 153 -16.81 11.66 6.19
C ASP A 153 -16.20 12.32 4.95
N ILE A 154 -15.46 11.59 4.13
CA ILE A 154 -14.87 12.13 2.89
C ILE A 154 -15.96 12.60 1.91
N PRO A 155 -17.01 11.80 1.59
CA PRO A 155 -18.12 12.29 0.78
C PRO A 155 -18.75 13.58 1.31
N ALA A 156 -18.97 13.68 2.63
CA ALA A 156 -19.55 14.88 3.24
C ALA A 156 -18.63 16.11 3.12
N GLU A 157 -17.32 15.95 3.33
CA GLU A 157 -16.36 17.04 3.15
C GLU A 157 -16.23 17.46 1.68
N VAL A 158 -16.35 16.52 0.74
CA VAL A 158 -16.36 16.83 -0.70
C VAL A 158 -17.63 17.56 -1.11
N GLU A 159 -18.79 17.17 -0.60
CA GLU A 159 -20.06 17.88 -0.85
C GLU A 159 -19.98 19.34 -0.38
N ARG A 160 -19.42 19.57 0.82
CA ARG A 160 -19.19 20.93 1.35
C ARG A 160 -18.23 21.73 0.47
N ALA A 161 -17.18 21.10 -0.06
CA ALA A 161 -16.27 21.76 -0.99
C ALA A 161 -16.96 22.07 -2.34
N GLN A 162 -17.80 21.16 -2.84
CA GLN A 162 -18.54 21.32 -4.10
C GLN A 162 -19.53 22.48 -4.03
N GLN A 163 -20.18 22.70 -2.88
CA GLN A 163 -21.05 23.87 -2.65
C GLN A 163 -20.30 25.21 -2.81
N ALA A 164 -19.01 25.26 -2.47
CA ALA A 164 -18.17 26.45 -2.63
C ALA A 164 -17.53 26.57 -4.02
N LEU A 165 -17.65 25.54 -4.86
CA LEU A 165 -17.04 25.42 -6.18
C LEU A 165 -18.06 24.87 -7.20
N PRO A 166 -19.22 25.51 -7.41
CA PRO A 166 -20.32 24.95 -8.20
C PRO A 166 -19.94 24.61 -9.66
N ASP A 167 -19.02 25.37 -10.25
CA ASP A 167 -18.60 25.22 -11.65
C ASP A 167 -17.32 24.38 -11.84
N PHE A 168 -16.80 23.77 -10.77
CA PHE A 168 -15.56 23.00 -10.82
C PHE A 168 -15.79 21.56 -10.34
N ALA A 169 -15.47 20.58 -11.19
CA ALA A 169 -15.79 19.18 -10.92
C ALA A 169 -14.85 18.58 -9.86
N LEU A 170 -15.44 18.04 -8.79
CA LEU A 170 -14.77 17.25 -7.76
C LEU A 170 -15.25 15.79 -7.86
N GLU A 171 -14.34 14.85 -8.05
CA GLU A 171 -14.65 13.43 -8.23
C GLU A 171 -13.89 12.60 -7.19
N VAL A 172 -14.59 11.78 -6.40
CA VAL A 172 -13.96 10.87 -5.44
C VAL A 172 -13.70 9.53 -6.10
N CYS A 173 -12.43 9.12 -6.15
CA CYS A 173 -12.01 7.81 -6.65
C CYS A 173 -12.26 6.71 -5.61
N ALA A 174 -12.17 5.46 -6.03
CA ALA A 174 -12.14 4.34 -5.09
C ALA A 174 -10.92 4.45 -4.14
N HIS A 175 -11.09 4.02 -2.90
CA HIS A 175 -10.03 4.08 -1.89
C HIS A 175 -8.94 3.03 -2.15
N LEU A 176 -7.71 3.31 -1.71
CA LEU A 176 -6.54 2.45 -1.94
C LEU A 176 -6.75 0.98 -1.55
N GLY A 177 -7.37 0.71 -0.41
CA GLY A 177 -7.64 -0.63 0.09
C GLY A 177 -8.54 -1.48 -0.82
N SER A 178 -9.33 -0.85 -1.69
CA SER A 178 -10.15 -1.56 -2.68
C SER A 178 -9.37 -2.02 -3.92
N HIS A 179 -8.14 -1.55 -4.11
CA HIS A 179 -7.37 -1.85 -5.30
C HIS A 179 -6.97 -3.34 -5.35
N PRO A 180 -7.27 -4.08 -6.44
CA PRO A 180 -6.98 -5.52 -6.55
C PRO A 180 -5.49 -5.84 -6.58
N GLY A 181 -4.63 -4.83 -6.80
CA GLY A 181 -3.17 -4.97 -6.70
C GLY A 181 -2.62 -4.99 -5.27
N MET A 182 -3.43 -4.71 -4.24
CA MET A 182 -2.95 -4.69 -2.84
C MET A 182 -2.33 -6.01 -2.38
N PRO A 183 -2.93 -7.20 -2.61
CA PRO A 183 -2.30 -8.48 -2.30
C PRO A 183 -0.96 -8.66 -3.02
N GLY A 184 -0.85 -8.23 -4.28
CA GLY A 184 0.39 -8.30 -5.06
C GLY A 184 1.51 -7.43 -4.46
N LEU A 185 1.17 -6.23 -4.00
CA LEU A 185 2.10 -5.33 -3.31
C LEU A 185 2.60 -5.94 -2.00
N LEU A 186 1.72 -6.57 -1.21
CA LEU A 186 2.10 -7.27 0.02
C LEU A 186 2.96 -8.50 -0.27
N HIS A 187 2.61 -9.31 -1.26
CA HIS A 187 3.43 -10.43 -1.70
C HIS A 187 4.82 -9.97 -2.11
N HIS A 188 4.94 -8.89 -2.89
CA HIS A 188 6.23 -8.34 -3.29
C HIS A 188 7.12 -8.01 -2.09
N LYS A 189 6.55 -7.35 -1.07
CA LYS A 189 7.26 -7.04 0.19
C LYS A 189 7.73 -8.29 0.95
N LEU A 190 6.98 -9.38 0.84
CA LEU A 190 7.28 -10.63 1.54
C LEU A 190 8.27 -11.53 0.76
N ARG A 191 8.58 -11.24 -0.51
CA ARG A 191 9.40 -12.13 -1.38
C ARG A 191 10.77 -12.48 -0.81
N THR A 192 11.37 -11.57 -0.05
CA THR A 192 12.71 -11.75 0.54
C THR A 192 12.65 -12.22 1.99
N THR A 193 11.46 -12.47 2.53
CA THR A 193 11.26 -12.85 3.93
C THR A 193 11.08 -14.37 4.02
N THR A 194 12.03 -15.04 4.65
CA THR A 194 11.88 -16.44 5.05
C THR A 194 11.16 -16.49 6.39
N THR A 195 9.93 -17.01 6.41
CA THR A 195 9.16 -17.19 7.65
C THR A 195 8.35 -18.48 7.61
N GLU A 196 8.08 -19.06 8.77
CA GLU A 196 7.16 -20.18 8.92
C GLU A 196 5.72 -19.68 8.98
N MET A 197 5.49 -18.54 9.63
CA MET A 197 4.17 -17.92 9.69
C MET A 197 4.20 -16.41 9.51
N LEU A 198 3.22 -15.88 8.78
CA LEU A 198 2.96 -14.45 8.65
C LEU A 198 1.84 -14.03 9.61
N ILE A 199 2.06 -12.93 10.33
CA ILE A 199 1.04 -12.19 11.05
C ILE A 199 0.86 -10.83 10.37
N LEU A 200 -0.29 -10.62 9.72
CA LEU A 200 -0.67 -9.31 9.18
C LEU A 200 -1.30 -8.48 10.30
N LEU A 201 -0.59 -7.45 10.76
CA LEU A 201 -1.02 -6.63 11.89
C LEU A 201 -1.67 -5.34 11.41
N ALA A 202 -2.99 -5.24 11.52
CA ALA A 202 -3.75 -4.04 11.20
C ALA A 202 -4.15 -3.25 12.46
N HIS A 203 -4.65 -2.02 12.30
CA HIS A 203 -5.18 -1.26 13.43
C HIS A 203 -6.38 -1.97 14.09
N GLY A 204 -7.29 -2.50 13.26
CA GLY A 204 -8.50 -3.19 13.70
C GLY A 204 -9.68 -2.26 13.98
N SER A 205 -10.87 -2.81 13.75
CA SER A 205 -12.18 -2.14 13.87
C SER A 205 -13.04 -2.85 14.91
N ARG A 206 -13.87 -2.07 15.62
CA ARG A 206 -14.91 -2.59 16.53
C ARG A 206 -16.24 -2.84 15.83
N ARG A 207 -16.40 -2.41 14.57
CA ARG A 207 -17.62 -2.65 13.79
C ARG A 207 -17.74 -4.14 13.45
N PRO A 208 -18.94 -4.76 13.58
CA PRO A 208 -19.17 -6.12 13.09
C PRO A 208 -18.77 -6.27 11.62
N GLY A 209 -18.00 -7.30 11.30
CA GLY A 209 -17.47 -7.56 9.95
C GLY A 209 -16.38 -6.58 9.48
N GLY A 210 -16.04 -5.56 10.27
CA GLY A 210 -15.07 -4.52 9.87
C GLY A 210 -13.63 -5.02 9.69
N ASN A 211 -13.35 -6.25 10.12
CA ASN A 211 -12.03 -6.88 10.05
C ASN A 211 -11.96 -8.04 9.05
N ASP A 212 -13.09 -8.45 8.45
CA ASP A 212 -13.19 -9.68 7.65
C ASP A 212 -12.30 -9.63 6.40
N SER A 213 -12.18 -8.46 5.79
CA SER A 213 -11.29 -8.23 4.64
C SER A 213 -9.82 -8.38 5.01
N ILE A 214 -9.41 -7.96 6.21
CA ILE A 214 -8.04 -8.16 6.71
C ILE A 214 -7.78 -9.63 7.02
N CYS A 215 -8.72 -10.31 7.66
CA CYS A 215 -8.61 -11.75 7.90
C CYS A 215 -8.46 -12.53 6.59
N SER A 216 -9.30 -12.22 5.59
CA SER A 216 -9.24 -12.84 4.26
C SER A 216 -7.93 -12.54 3.54
N LEU A 217 -7.43 -11.30 3.65
CA LEU A 217 -6.16 -10.88 3.06
C LEU A 217 -4.98 -11.61 3.73
N ALA A 218 -4.96 -11.71 5.05
CA ALA A 218 -3.93 -12.43 5.78
C ALA A 218 -3.90 -13.91 5.39
N GLN A 219 -5.07 -14.54 5.29
CA GLN A 219 -5.20 -15.93 4.84
C GLN A 219 -4.71 -16.12 3.41
N ALA A 220 -5.05 -15.20 2.49
CA ALA A 220 -4.57 -15.26 1.10
C ALA A 220 -3.05 -15.13 0.98
N LEU A 221 -2.40 -14.44 1.93
CA LEU A 221 -0.94 -14.34 2.03
C LEU A 221 -0.31 -15.54 2.75
N GLY A 222 -1.10 -16.54 3.15
CA GLY A 222 -0.63 -17.72 3.89
C GLY A 222 -0.34 -17.45 5.37
N GLY A 223 -1.02 -16.46 5.96
CA GLY A 223 -0.83 -16.06 7.36
C GLY A 223 -2.13 -15.88 8.14
N THR A 224 -2.01 -15.25 9.31
CA THR A 224 -3.12 -14.91 10.19
C THR A 224 -3.18 -13.40 10.44
N ALA A 225 -4.36 -12.88 10.79
CA ALA A 225 -4.54 -11.48 11.13
C ALA A 225 -4.38 -11.25 12.63
N ALA A 226 -3.72 -10.15 12.99
CA ALA A 226 -3.72 -9.58 14.33
C ALA A 226 -4.18 -8.12 14.27
N PHE A 227 -4.67 -7.62 15.39
CA PHE A 227 -5.17 -6.26 15.48
C PHE A 227 -4.57 -5.51 16.66
N TRP A 228 -4.28 -4.23 16.46
CA TRP A 228 -3.72 -3.35 17.48
C TRP A 228 -4.76 -2.94 18.52
N ALA A 229 -5.95 -2.53 18.09
CA ALA A 229 -6.98 -1.93 18.93
C ALA A 229 -8.08 -2.90 19.38
N VAL A 230 -8.10 -4.13 18.85
CA VAL A 230 -9.11 -5.17 19.12
C VAL A 230 -8.48 -6.56 19.14
N ALA A 231 -9.23 -7.57 19.56
CA ALA A 231 -8.80 -8.97 19.48
C ALA A 231 -9.00 -9.56 18.06
N PRO A 232 -8.23 -10.59 17.68
CA PRO A 232 -7.06 -11.13 18.39
C PRO A 232 -5.87 -10.16 18.34
N SER A 233 -5.21 -9.96 19.49
CA SER A 233 -4.02 -9.10 19.58
C SER A 233 -2.78 -9.77 18.97
N LEU A 234 -1.73 -8.98 18.72
CA LEU A 234 -0.44 -9.51 18.26
C LEU A 234 0.09 -10.60 19.20
N GLU A 235 0.11 -10.33 20.51
CA GLU A 235 0.54 -11.30 21.52
C GLU A 235 -0.27 -12.58 21.50
N ALA A 236 -1.61 -12.48 21.43
CA ALA A 236 -2.47 -13.65 21.39
C ALA A 236 -2.17 -14.53 20.17
N GLN A 237 -1.95 -13.92 19.00
CA GLN A 237 -1.55 -14.65 17.81
C GLN A 237 -0.18 -15.30 17.96
N VAL A 238 0.82 -14.59 18.49
CA VAL A 238 2.15 -15.16 18.75
C VAL A 238 2.07 -16.39 19.65
N ILE A 239 1.32 -16.31 20.75
CA ILE A 239 1.11 -17.44 21.67
C ILE A 239 0.43 -18.62 20.96
N GLN A 240 -0.62 -18.35 20.18
CA GLN A 240 -1.32 -19.38 19.42
C GLN A 240 -0.39 -20.08 18.40
N GLN A 241 0.43 -19.32 17.67
CA GLN A 241 1.37 -19.89 16.72
C GLN A 241 2.44 -20.72 17.43
N MET A 242 2.97 -20.24 18.56
CA MET A 242 3.93 -20.98 19.39
C MET A 242 3.36 -22.34 19.86
N GLN A 243 2.10 -22.35 20.32
CA GLN A 243 1.41 -23.58 20.73
C GLN A 243 1.19 -24.56 19.57
N SER A 244 1.12 -24.06 18.34
CA SER A 244 1.04 -24.88 17.12
C SER A 244 2.40 -25.40 16.63
N GLY A 245 3.49 -25.10 17.34
CA GLY A 245 4.85 -25.54 17.01
C GLY A 245 5.61 -24.62 16.05
N VAL A 246 5.05 -23.47 15.68
CA VAL A 246 5.76 -22.44 14.91
C VAL A 246 6.86 -21.84 15.79
N GLN A 247 8.08 -21.74 15.23
CA GLN A 247 9.23 -21.16 15.93
C GLN A 247 9.66 -19.82 15.34
N ARG A 248 9.14 -19.44 14.16
CA ARG A 248 9.47 -18.16 13.53
C ARG A 248 8.24 -17.48 12.95
N VAL A 249 7.99 -16.25 13.39
CA VAL A 249 6.91 -15.41 12.89
C VAL A 249 7.47 -14.17 12.20
N ALA A 250 6.88 -13.82 11.07
CA ALA A 250 7.06 -12.52 10.42
C ALA A 250 5.84 -11.66 10.71
N ILE A 251 6.06 -10.44 11.17
CA ILE A 251 4.99 -9.50 11.49
C ILE A 251 5.03 -8.42 10.41
N LEU A 252 3.93 -8.27 9.66
CA LEU A 252 3.77 -7.24 8.66
C LEU A 252 2.77 -6.19 9.15
N PRO A 253 3.24 -4.99 9.57
CA PRO A 253 2.35 -3.88 9.89
C PRO A 253 1.59 -3.43 8.64
N TYR A 254 0.27 -3.61 8.61
CA TYR A 254 -0.61 -3.14 7.55
C TYR A 254 -1.01 -1.67 7.77
N PHE A 255 0.00 -0.81 7.70
CA PHE A 255 -0.09 0.64 7.84
C PHE A 255 0.59 1.31 6.65
N LEU A 256 0.08 2.48 6.23
CA LEU A 256 0.62 3.17 5.08
C LEU A 256 2.05 3.67 5.30
N PHE A 257 2.32 4.30 6.44
CA PHE A 257 3.60 4.92 6.74
C PHE A 257 4.01 4.66 8.18
N ALA A 258 5.30 4.85 8.47
CA ALA A 258 5.81 4.80 9.83
C ALA A 258 5.26 5.97 10.66
N GLY A 259 5.05 5.73 11.94
CA GLY A 259 4.57 6.69 12.92
C GLY A 259 4.52 6.09 14.32
N SER A 260 3.94 6.80 15.28
CA SER A 260 3.86 6.38 16.69
C SER A 260 3.29 4.98 16.90
N THR A 261 2.24 4.59 16.16
CA THR A 261 1.69 3.23 16.25
C THR A 261 2.70 2.17 15.80
N THR A 262 3.48 2.41 14.75
CA THR A 262 4.49 1.44 14.30
C THR A 262 5.68 1.37 15.25
N ASP A 263 6.01 2.46 15.93
CA ASP A 263 7.03 2.46 16.99
C ASP A 263 6.55 1.62 18.19
N ALA A 264 5.29 1.80 18.60
CA ALA A 264 4.69 0.99 19.66
C ALA A 264 4.63 -0.51 19.30
N ILE A 265 4.36 -0.83 18.04
CA ILE A 265 4.44 -2.21 17.52
C ILE A 265 5.87 -2.74 17.59
N THR A 266 6.86 -1.90 17.31
CA THR A 266 8.29 -2.27 17.40
C THR A 266 8.64 -2.64 18.83
N HIS A 267 8.33 -1.78 19.78
CA HIS A 267 8.57 -2.04 21.21
C HIS A 267 7.84 -3.29 21.70
N LEU A 268 6.56 -3.47 21.35
CA LEU A 268 5.83 -4.68 21.71
C LEU A 268 6.49 -5.94 21.12
N THR A 269 7.03 -5.86 19.90
CA THR A 269 7.71 -6.99 19.28
C THR A 269 9.03 -7.32 19.99
N GLU A 270 9.77 -6.30 20.44
CA GLU A 270 10.99 -6.46 21.26
C GLU A 270 10.66 -7.12 22.61
N GLU A 271 9.62 -6.65 23.31
CA GLU A 271 9.14 -7.24 24.57
C GLU A 271 8.70 -8.71 24.38
N LEU A 272 8.02 -9.01 23.27
CA LEU A 272 7.64 -10.39 22.92
C LEU A 272 8.86 -11.28 22.67
N ALA A 273 9.89 -10.76 22.01
CA ALA A 273 11.13 -11.49 21.76
C ALA A 273 11.89 -11.80 23.07
N GLU A 274 11.92 -10.86 24.01
CA GLU A 274 12.52 -11.07 25.34
C GLU A 274 11.74 -12.11 26.16
N ARG A 275 10.40 -12.04 26.11
CA ARG A 275 9.52 -12.95 26.87
C ARG A 275 9.43 -14.35 26.27
N PHE A 276 9.64 -14.49 24.96
CA PHE A 276 9.60 -15.78 24.25
C PHE A 276 10.91 -16.06 23.49
N PRO A 277 12.06 -16.25 24.17
CA PRO A 277 13.36 -16.42 23.49
C PRO A 277 13.46 -17.55 22.46
N PRO A 278 12.75 -18.69 22.58
CA PRO A 278 12.74 -19.72 21.54
C PRO A 278 12.02 -19.32 20.25
N MET A 279 11.18 -18.27 20.28
CA MET A 279 10.45 -17.77 19.12
C MET A 279 11.29 -16.70 18.41
N GLY A 280 11.55 -16.90 17.12
CA GLY A 280 12.16 -15.90 16.25
C GLY A 280 11.12 -14.91 15.72
N PHE A 281 11.42 -13.62 15.83
CA PHE A 281 10.55 -12.54 15.35
C PHE A 281 11.22 -11.79 14.20
N HIS A 282 10.47 -11.57 13.11
CA HIS A 282 10.89 -10.71 12.01
C HIS A 282 9.84 -9.63 11.75
N LEU A 283 10.06 -8.43 12.28
CA LEU A 283 9.19 -7.28 12.02
C LEU A 283 9.55 -6.63 10.68
N LEU A 284 8.61 -6.58 9.75
CA LEU A 284 8.75 -5.88 8.48
C LEU A 284 8.44 -4.38 8.64
N PRO A 285 9.00 -3.52 7.76
CA PRO A 285 8.55 -2.14 7.69
C PRO A 285 7.09 -2.06 7.22
N PRO A 286 6.37 -0.96 7.52
CA PRO A 286 5.05 -0.68 6.95
C PRO A 286 5.12 -0.53 5.42
N LEU A 287 3.98 -0.24 4.79
CA LEU A 287 3.91 -0.16 3.32
C LEU A 287 4.91 0.85 2.74
N GLY A 288 4.96 2.03 3.33
CA GLY A 288 5.89 3.10 2.97
C GLY A 288 5.63 3.69 1.58
N PRO A 289 6.19 4.89 1.29
CA PRO A 289 6.16 5.44 -0.05
C PRO A 289 7.05 4.58 -0.95
N SER A 290 6.49 4.08 -2.05
CA SER A 290 7.20 3.28 -3.04
C SER A 290 6.60 3.50 -4.42
N LEU A 291 7.39 3.19 -5.46
CA LEU A 291 6.91 3.25 -6.85
C LEU A 291 5.74 2.29 -7.08
N ASP A 292 5.77 1.10 -6.49
CA ASP A 292 4.67 0.13 -6.61
C ASP A 292 3.39 0.63 -5.96
N LEU A 293 3.48 1.31 -4.81
CA LEU A 293 2.31 1.96 -4.21
C LEU A 293 1.81 3.12 -5.09
N ALA A 294 2.72 3.93 -5.62
CA ALA A 294 2.37 5.03 -6.53
C ALA A 294 1.65 4.54 -7.79
N ARG A 295 2.02 3.37 -8.34
CA ARG A 295 1.31 2.74 -9.46
C ARG A 295 -0.16 2.47 -9.13
N LEU A 296 -0.44 1.86 -7.97
CA LEU A 296 -1.83 1.59 -7.58
C LEU A 296 -2.63 2.89 -7.38
N VAL A 297 -1.98 3.94 -6.86
CA VAL A 297 -2.60 5.27 -6.72
C VAL A 297 -2.95 5.86 -8.09
N VAL A 298 -2.05 5.73 -9.07
CA VAL A 298 -2.30 6.23 -10.44
C VAL A 298 -3.38 5.41 -11.14
N ASP A 299 -3.40 4.08 -10.98
CA ASP A 299 -4.48 3.23 -11.50
C ASP A 299 -5.85 3.70 -10.98
N LEU A 300 -5.97 3.98 -9.68
CA LEU A 300 -7.18 4.54 -9.07
C LEU A 300 -7.51 5.95 -9.57
N ALA A 301 -6.49 6.78 -9.74
CA ALA A 301 -6.64 8.15 -10.22
C ALA A 301 -7.12 8.21 -11.68
N LEU A 302 -6.89 7.16 -12.46
CA LEU A 302 -7.25 7.06 -13.88
C LEU A 302 -8.45 6.14 -14.14
N ASP A 303 -9.08 5.57 -13.10
CA ASP A 303 -10.06 4.47 -13.19
C ASP A 303 -9.56 3.25 -13.99
N GLN A 304 -8.25 3.03 -14.02
CA GLN A 304 -7.61 1.92 -14.71
C GLN A 304 -7.45 0.70 -13.80
N VAL A 305 -8.43 0.47 -12.92
CA VAL A 305 -8.41 -0.69 -12.02
C VAL A 305 -8.55 -1.96 -12.86
N PRO A 306 -7.58 -2.89 -12.83
CA PRO A 306 -7.69 -4.15 -13.55
C PRO A 306 -8.98 -4.86 -13.12
N PRO A 307 -9.78 -5.42 -14.06
CA PRO A 307 -10.96 -6.17 -13.70
C PRO A 307 -10.56 -7.28 -12.71
N LYS A 308 -11.34 -7.43 -11.63
CA LYS A 308 -11.09 -8.44 -10.60
C LYS A 308 -10.94 -9.79 -11.29
N ALA A 309 -9.76 -10.41 -11.20
CA ALA A 309 -9.55 -11.75 -11.75
C ALA A 309 -10.63 -12.65 -11.17
N GLN A 310 -11.58 -13.07 -12.01
CA GLN A 310 -12.61 -14.00 -11.61
C GLN A 310 -11.88 -15.26 -11.14
N GLN A 311 -12.02 -15.58 -9.86
CA GLN A 311 -11.64 -16.89 -9.37
C GLN A 311 -12.40 -17.89 -10.24
N ALA A 312 -11.67 -18.60 -11.11
CA ALA A 312 -12.25 -19.70 -11.84
C ALA A 312 -12.82 -20.65 -10.80
N LEU A 313 -14.16 -20.81 -10.80
CA LEU A 313 -14.81 -21.88 -10.06
C LEU A 313 -14.13 -23.17 -10.48
N VAL A 314 -13.29 -23.73 -9.60
CA VAL A 314 -12.79 -25.07 -9.77
C VAL A 314 -14.03 -25.96 -9.64
N PRO A 315 -14.47 -26.65 -10.71
CA PRO A 315 -15.63 -27.51 -10.58
C PRO A 315 -15.28 -28.62 -9.59
N MET A 316 -15.98 -28.67 -8.46
CA MET A 316 -15.90 -29.80 -7.54
C MET A 316 -16.22 -31.07 -8.31
N GLN A 317 -15.25 -31.99 -8.41
CA GLN A 317 -15.53 -33.34 -8.85
C GLN A 317 -16.51 -33.96 -7.86
N ARG A 318 -17.71 -34.32 -8.33
CA ARG A 318 -18.69 -35.06 -7.55
C ARG A 318 -18.09 -36.41 -7.19
N VAL A 319 -17.66 -36.57 -5.94
CA VAL A 319 -17.32 -37.88 -5.38
C VAL A 319 -18.63 -38.64 -5.25
N ALA A 320 -18.84 -39.63 -6.12
CA ALA A 320 -19.99 -40.50 -6.07
C ALA A 320 -19.85 -41.47 -4.89
N PHE A 321 -20.63 -41.28 -3.84
CA PHE A 321 -20.82 -42.28 -2.80
C PHE A 321 -21.63 -43.45 -3.38
N ARG A 322 -20.97 -44.58 -3.66
CA ARG A 322 -21.64 -45.86 -3.93
C ARG A 322 -22.23 -46.37 -2.61
N HIS A 323 -23.55 -46.28 -2.48
CA HIS A 323 -24.30 -47.00 -1.46
C HIS A 323 -24.20 -48.51 -1.74
N ALA A 324 -23.56 -49.25 -0.84
CA ALA A 324 -23.63 -50.70 -0.85
C ALA A 324 -24.96 -51.13 -0.19
N VAL A 325 -25.90 -51.61 -1.01
CA VAL A 325 -27.09 -52.33 -0.57
C VAL A 325 -26.67 -53.76 -0.24
N TYR A 326 -26.79 -54.16 1.03
CA TYR A 326 -26.70 -55.56 1.42
C TYR A 326 -28.10 -56.19 1.36
N PRO A 327 -28.30 -57.34 0.68
CA PRO A 327 -29.56 -58.06 0.72
C PRO A 327 -29.70 -58.85 2.03
N SER A 328 -30.86 -58.73 2.65
CA SER A 328 -31.29 -59.50 3.82
C SER A 328 -31.62 -60.94 3.43
N SER A 329 -30.86 -61.92 3.94
CA SER A 329 -31.18 -63.34 3.86
C SER A 329 -31.99 -63.77 5.09
N HIS A 330 -33.27 -64.10 4.90
CA HIS A 330 -34.08 -64.86 5.86
C HIS A 330 -33.90 -66.38 5.60
N PRO A 331 -33.75 -67.21 6.65
CA PRO A 331 -33.92 -68.65 6.52
C PRO A 331 -35.35 -69.10 6.85
N SER A 332 -35.76 -70.16 6.15
CA SER A 332 -37.09 -70.81 6.15
C SER A 332 -37.48 -71.55 7.43
N SER A 333 -38.79 -71.81 7.56
CA SER A 333 -39.53 -72.93 8.20
C SER A 333 -40.75 -72.36 8.97
N LEU A 334 -41.99 -72.86 8.92
CA LEU A 334 -42.54 -74.20 8.68
C LEU A 334 -43.93 -74.13 8.01
N VAL A 335 -44.27 -75.29 7.45
CA VAL A 335 -45.54 -75.82 6.92
C VAL A 335 -46.71 -75.72 7.92
N SER A 336 -47.88 -75.23 7.47
CA SER A 336 -49.21 -75.90 7.48
C SER A 336 -50.26 -74.96 6.87
#